data_AF-A0A6J1Q137-F1
#
_entry.id   AF-A0A6J1Q137-F1
#
_cell.length_a   1.000
_cell.length_b   1.000
_cell.length_c   1.000
_cell.angle_alpha   90.00
_cell.angle_beta   90.00
_cell.angle_gamma   90.00
#
_symmetry.space_group_name_H-M   'P 1'
#
loop_
_entity.id
_entity.type
_entity.pdbx_description
1 polymer ?
#
loop_
_entity_poly.entity_id
_entity_poly.type
_entity_poly.pdbx_seq_one_letter_code
_entity_poly.pdbx_strand_id
1 'polypeptide(L)'
;PDYEVLSNEPPETISLASFSQKFRPRPLQYVPSPPYMMKLSPRLTNDPLISNASVSIPKKTNTGGMVNGFPLKLLELMVKVNKILLTKKSKIKKLKEMNGEAEKRRSLGESLPPDFEKKYAGIIVELERMNGALQDFLNEIQELCQEMAPEPSVAAMLAPSHLREKCKQEATDMVAKNNIINDKGPGKMTQLVTDLTALMLQVKSLSDSDQNAYELKVLQGTMEQIRSKLSPENQQVFQNCVEIHMQHIQVGLGQMGPLTPFMAQRV
;
A
#
# COMPACT_ATOMS: atom_id res chain seq x y z
N PRO A 1 16.93 44.32 21.85
CA PRO A 1 18.00 43.33 21.66
C PRO A 1 17.46 41.93 21.95
N ASP A 2 17.12 41.20 20.88
CA ASP A 2 16.65 39.82 20.97
C ASP A 2 17.86 38.89 20.90
N TYR A 3 18.04 38.03 21.90
CA TYR A 3 19.11 37.03 21.93
C TYR A 3 18.56 35.68 21.45
N GLU A 4 19.21 35.09 20.45
CA GLU A 4 18.96 33.71 20.04
C GLU A 4 19.47 32.73 21.11
N VAL A 5 18.55 31.94 21.66
CA VAL A 5 18.89 30.86 22.60
C VAL A 5 19.26 29.63 21.79
N LEU A 6 20.56 29.35 21.68
CA LEU A 6 21.08 28.12 21.09
C LEU A 6 21.07 26.99 22.13
N SER A 7 20.53 25.83 21.76
CA SER A 7 20.61 24.62 22.60
C SER A 7 22.05 24.12 22.63
N ASN A 8 22.62 24.01 23.82
CA ASN A 8 23.98 23.49 24.05
C ASN A 8 24.01 21.96 24.24
N GLU A 9 22.91 21.26 23.96
CA GLU A 9 22.84 19.82 24.18
C GLU A 9 23.42 19.07 22.97
N PRO A 10 24.38 18.14 23.19
CA PRO A 10 24.95 17.36 22.10
C PRO A 10 23.84 16.52 21.44
N PRO A 11 23.80 16.45 20.10
CA PRO A 11 22.80 15.65 19.41
C PRO A 11 22.88 14.18 19.85
N GLU A 12 21.74 13.60 20.21
CA GLU A 12 21.66 12.18 20.53
C GLU A 12 22.12 11.35 19.32
N THR A 13 23.10 10.48 19.56
CA THR A 13 23.64 9.58 18.53
C THR A 13 23.32 8.13 18.88
N ILE A 14 22.93 7.35 17.88
CA ILE A 14 22.72 5.91 18.01
C ILE A 14 23.94 5.15 17.50
N SER A 15 24.31 4.07 18.18
CA SER A 15 25.47 3.24 17.81
C SER A 15 25.21 2.48 16.51
N LEU A 16 26.15 2.55 15.56
CA LEU A 16 26.11 1.77 14.31
C LEU A 16 26.07 0.25 14.54
N ALA A 17 26.52 -0.24 15.70
CA ALA A 17 26.44 -1.65 16.08
C ALA A 17 24.99 -2.14 16.29
N SER A 18 24.04 -1.24 16.55
CA SER A 18 22.62 -1.60 16.67
C SER A 18 22.01 -2.08 15.35
N PHE A 19 22.58 -1.69 14.21
CA PHE A 19 22.16 -2.14 12.89
C PHE A 19 22.68 -3.54 12.54
N SER A 20 23.82 -3.97 13.10
CA SER A 20 24.44 -5.25 12.73
C SER A 20 23.86 -6.47 13.45
N GLN A 21 23.05 -6.26 14.51
CA GLN A 21 22.49 -7.36 15.30
C GLN A 21 21.08 -7.81 14.88
N LYS A 22 20.29 -6.98 14.19
CA LYS A 22 18.87 -7.31 13.92
C LYS A 22 18.62 -8.26 12.73
N PHE A 23 19.61 -8.54 11.89
CA PHE A 23 19.40 -9.39 10.72
C PHE A 23 20.63 -10.26 10.43
N ARG A 24 20.72 -11.41 11.09
CA ARG A 24 21.57 -12.51 10.62
C ARG A 24 20.70 -13.61 9.99
N PRO A 25 20.90 -13.94 8.70
CA PRO A 25 20.47 -15.23 8.17
C PRO A 25 21.20 -16.33 8.96
N ARG A 26 20.47 -17.36 9.42
CA ARG A 26 21.08 -18.55 10.04
C ARG A 26 22.15 -19.14 9.10
N PRO A 27 23.38 -19.41 9.55
CA PRO A 27 24.35 -20.14 8.75
C PRO A 27 23.92 -21.61 8.67
N LEU A 28 23.66 -22.09 7.45
CA LEU A 28 23.50 -23.51 7.16
C LEU A 28 24.82 -24.23 7.46
N GLN A 29 24.79 -25.20 8.38
CA GLN A 29 25.93 -26.07 8.67
C GLN A 29 26.19 -26.99 7.47
N TYR A 30 27.34 -26.81 6.82
CA TYR A 30 27.81 -27.67 5.73
C TYR A 30 28.56 -28.87 6.31
N VAL A 31 28.11 -30.09 5.97
CA VAL A 31 28.77 -31.36 6.35
C VAL A 31 29.64 -31.82 5.17
N PRO A 32 30.94 -32.12 5.34
CA PRO A 32 31.81 -32.51 4.23
C PRO A 32 31.71 -34.02 3.94
N SER A 33 31.55 -34.39 2.67
CA SER A 33 31.73 -35.77 2.17
C SER A 33 33.04 -35.90 1.37
N PRO A 34 33.64 -37.11 1.29
CA PRO A 34 35.06 -37.29 0.92
C PRO A 34 35.31 -37.37 -0.60
N PRO A 35 36.54 -37.13 -1.08
CA PRO A 35 36.86 -37.00 -2.50
C PRO A 35 37.38 -38.30 -3.10
N TYR A 36 36.94 -38.71 -4.29
CA TYR A 36 37.79 -39.46 -5.22
C TYR A 36 37.37 -39.26 -6.69
N MET A 37 38.30 -38.63 -7.43
CA MET A 37 38.66 -38.84 -8.84
C MET A 37 37.71 -38.39 -9.98
N MET A 38 38.02 -37.22 -10.55
CA MET A 38 37.79 -36.95 -11.98
C MET A 38 39.05 -37.32 -12.79
N LYS A 39 38.84 -37.88 -13.99
CA LYS A 39 39.83 -37.91 -15.09
C LYS A 39 39.40 -36.98 -16.22
N LEU A 40 40.30 -36.02 -16.52
CA LEU A 40 40.70 -35.37 -17.78
C LEU A 40 39.61 -34.99 -18.82
N SER A 41 39.30 -33.70 -19.07
CA SER A 41 40.00 -32.69 -19.94
C SER A 41 39.44 -32.65 -21.39
N PRO A 42 39.61 -31.57 -22.20
CA PRO A 42 39.77 -30.13 -21.89
C PRO A 42 38.95 -29.20 -22.82
N ARG A 43 38.64 -27.96 -22.40
CA ARG A 43 38.80 -26.79 -23.28
C ARG A 43 38.90 -25.48 -22.49
N LEU A 44 40.11 -24.94 -22.57
CA LEU A 44 40.60 -23.58 -22.34
C LEU A 44 39.61 -22.58 -23.01
N THR A 45 39.22 -21.43 -22.46
CA THR A 45 39.94 -20.44 -21.65
C THR A 45 38.89 -19.60 -20.88
N ASN A 46 38.98 -19.57 -19.54
CA ASN A 46 38.29 -18.58 -18.70
C ASN A 46 39.37 -17.75 -18.00
N ASP A 47 39.30 -16.43 -18.18
CA ASP A 47 40.07 -15.42 -17.45
C ASP A 47 39.42 -15.21 -16.06
N PRO A 48 40.15 -15.30 -14.92
CA PRO A 48 39.54 -15.29 -13.60
C PRO A 48 39.19 -13.90 -13.06
N LEU A 49 39.31 -12.83 -13.85
CA LEU A 49 39.00 -11.46 -13.40
C LEU A 49 37.58 -10.96 -13.74
N ILE A 50 36.77 -11.73 -14.47
CA ILE A 50 35.44 -11.26 -14.93
C ILE A 50 34.27 -12.17 -14.47
N SER A 51 34.54 -13.34 -13.90
CA SER A 51 33.48 -14.34 -13.60
C SER A 51 32.67 -14.09 -12.32
N ASN A 52 32.75 -12.91 -11.72
CA ASN A 52 32.12 -12.59 -10.44
C ASN A 52 30.82 -11.77 -10.61
N ALA A 53 30.49 -11.36 -11.82
CA ALA A 53 29.23 -10.64 -12.12
C ALA A 53 28.08 -11.61 -12.45
N SER A 54 27.93 -12.69 -11.70
CA SER A 54 26.69 -13.47 -11.73
C SER A 54 25.72 -12.88 -10.71
N VAL A 55 24.96 -11.89 -11.18
CA VAL A 55 23.67 -11.51 -10.60
C VAL A 55 22.90 -12.80 -10.34
N SER A 56 22.48 -13.02 -9.10
CA SER A 56 21.62 -14.12 -8.69
C SER A 56 20.32 -14.06 -9.49
N ILE A 57 20.24 -14.85 -10.56
CA ILE A 57 19.03 -15.10 -11.33
C ILE A 57 18.06 -15.86 -10.42
N PRO A 58 16.90 -15.30 -10.03
CA PRO A 58 15.90 -16.08 -9.34
C PRO A 58 15.29 -17.09 -10.30
N LYS A 59 14.97 -18.26 -9.75
CA LYS A 59 14.41 -19.42 -10.42
C LYS A 59 13.20 -19.04 -11.29
N LYS A 60 13.22 -19.56 -12.52
CA LYS A 60 12.10 -19.54 -13.47
C LYS A 60 10.82 -20.06 -12.81
N THR A 61 9.84 -19.19 -12.62
CA THR A 61 8.42 -19.54 -12.71
C THR A 61 7.93 -19.14 -14.10
N ASN A 62 7.32 -20.12 -14.74
CA ASN A 62 6.93 -20.12 -16.14
C ASN A 62 5.50 -19.54 -16.23
N THR A 63 5.33 -18.35 -16.83
CA THR A 63 4.26 -17.94 -17.77
C THR A 63 4.19 -16.41 -17.87
N GLY A 64 4.80 -15.84 -18.90
CA GLY A 64 4.69 -14.40 -19.22
C GLY A 64 6.00 -13.88 -19.76
N GLY A 65 6.07 -13.60 -21.06
CA GLY A 65 7.29 -13.14 -21.72
C GLY A 65 7.92 -11.96 -20.97
N MET A 66 9.25 -11.93 -20.89
CA MET A 66 9.98 -10.77 -20.41
C MET A 66 10.41 -9.92 -21.61
N VAL A 67 10.25 -8.61 -21.52
CA VAL A 67 10.77 -7.65 -22.50
C VAL A 67 11.75 -6.74 -21.78
N ASN A 68 13.01 -6.73 -22.21
CA ASN A 68 14.10 -5.92 -21.62
C ASN A 68 14.25 -6.07 -20.09
N GLY A 69 14.00 -7.26 -19.55
CA GLY A 69 14.11 -7.53 -18.11
C GLY A 69 12.87 -7.19 -17.28
N PHE A 70 11.78 -6.73 -17.90
CA PHE A 70 10.51 -6.48 -17.23
C PHE A 70 9.44 -7.52 -17.63
N PRO A 71 8.57 -7.95 -16.71
CA PRO A 71 7.44 -8.80 -17.07
C PRO A 71 6.51 -8.08 -18.04
N LEU A 72 6.13 -8.76 -19.12
CA LEU A 72 5.22 -8.18 -20.14
C LEU A 72 3.89 -7.72 -19.52
N LYS A 73 3.39 -8.43 -18.51
CA LYS A 73 2.17 -8.07 -17.78
C LYS A 73 2.28 -6.71 -17.08
N LEU A 74 3.45 -6.40 -16.49
CA LEU A 74 3.71 -5.09 -15.89
C LEU A 74 3.66 -3.98 -16.95
N LEU A 75 4.34 -4.20 -18.09
CA LEU A 75 4.34 -3.24 -19.20
C LEU A 75 2.92 -3.00 -19.75
N GLU A 76 2.14 -4.06 -19.90
CA GLU A 76 0.74 -3.98 -20.33
C GLU A 76 -0.10 -3.12 -19.37
N LEU A 77 0.05 -3.35 -18.06
CA LEU A 77 -0.65 -2.58 -17.03
C LEU A 77 -0.22 -1.10 -17.05
N MET A 78 1.07 -0.80 -17.21
CA MET A 78 1.55 0.58 -17.33
C MET A 78 0.93 1.31 -18.52
N VAL A 79 0.82 0.64 -19.68
CA VAL A 79 0.16 1.20 -20.87
C VAL A 79 -1.33 1.45 -20.60
N LYS A 80 -2.02 0.50 -19.95
CA LYS A 80 -3.43 0.64 -19.58
C LYS A 80 -3.66 1.81 -18.61
N VAL A 81 -2.83 1.95 -17.57
CA VAL A 81 -2.85 3.08 -16.63
C VAL A 81 -2.66 4.39 -17.38
N ASN A 82 -1.64 4.50 -18.22
CA ASN A 82 -1.38 5.72 -18.99
C ASN A 82 -2.58 6.10 -19.88
N LYS A 83 -3.19 5.11 -20.56
CA LYS A 83 -4.38 5.32 -21.41
C LYS A 83 -5.58 5.85 -20.61
N ILE A 84 -5.85 5.27 -19.44
CA ILE A 84 -6.93 5.75 -18.57
C ILE A 84 -6.64 7.17 -18.08
N LEU A 85 -5.41 7.45 -17.63
CA LEU A 85 -5.02 8.78 -17.15
C LEU A 85 -5.19 9.86 -18.23
N LEU A 86 -4.80 9.58 -19.48
CA LEU A 86 -5.00 10.50 -20.60
C LEU A 86 -6.49 10.75 -20.88
N THR A 87 -7.31 9.69 -20.90
CA THR A 87 -8.76 9.79 -21.13
C THR A 87 -9.45 10.56 -20.01
N LYS A 88 -9.11 10.23 -18.75
CA LYS A 88 -9.60 10.90 -17.54
C LYS A 88 -9.24 12.39 -17.54
N LYS A 89 -8.01 12.75 -17.93
CA LYS A 89 -7.57 14.14 -18.07
C LYS A 89 -8.44 14.93 -19.06
N SER A 90 -8.75 14.34 -20.21
CA SER A 90 -9.64 14.96 -21.21
C SER A 90 -11.07 15.15 -20.69
N LYS A 91 -11.60 14.16 -19.97
CA LYS A 91 -12.95 14.23 -19.37
C LYS A 91 -13.02 15.28 -18.25
N ILE A 92 -11.99 15.38 -17.40
CA ILE A 92 -11.86 16.44 -16.39
C ILE A 92 -11.80 17.82 -17.05
N LYS A 93 -11.01 17.97 -18.12
CA LYS A 93 -10.97 19.22 -18.88
C LYS A 93 -12.37 19.58 -19.40
N LYS A 94 -13.10 18.60 -19.96
CA LYS A 94 -14.46 18.83 -20.44
C LYS A 94 -15.42 19.26 -19.33
N LEU A 95 -15.32 18.63 -18.17
CA LEU A 95 -16.12 18.98 -17.00
C LEU A 95 -15.84 20.43 -16.54
N LYS A 96 -14.57 20.86 -16.57
CA LYS A 96 -14.18 22.26 -16.28
C LYS A 96 -14.76 23.24 -17.29
N GLU A 97 -14.73 22.92 -18.59
CA GLU A 97 -15.36 23.74 -19.63
C GLU A 97 -16.87 23.87 -19.41
N MET A 98 -17.54 22.76 -19.07
CA MET A 98 -18.97 22.75 -18.75
C MET A 98 -19.27 23.59 -17.50
N ASN A 99 -18.45 23.54 -16.47
CA ASN A 99 -18.62 24.39 -15.28
C ASN A 99 -18.53 25.88 -15.63
N GLY A 100 -17.56 26.29 -16.45
CA GLY A 100 -17.46 27.68 -16.90
C GLY A 100 -18.67 28.13 -17.71
N GLU A 101 -19.20 27.26 -18.57
CA GLU A 101 -20.42 27.52 -19.33
C GLU A 101 -21.66 27.62 -18.42
N ALA A 102 -21.75 26.77 -17.39
CA ALA A 102 -22.83 26.81 -16.40
C ALA A 102 -22.79 28.10 -15.56
N GLU A 103 -21.59 28.53 -15.13
CA GLU A 103 -21.40 29.79 -14.41
C GLU A 103 -21.80 30.99 -15.27
N LYS A 104 -21.44 30.98 -16.57
CA LYS A 104 -21.85 32.02 -17.52
C LYS A 104 -23.38 32.09 -17.65
N ARG A 105 -24.06 30.97 -17.89
CA ARG A 105 -25.53 30.95 -17.95
C ARG A 105 -26.18 31.43 -16.67
N ARG A 106 -25.67 30.98 -15.52
CA ARG A 106 -26.16 31.42 -14.20
C ARG A 106 -26.02 32.93 -14.01
N SER A 107 -24.92 33.53 -14.48
CA SER A 107 -24.72 34.99 -14.41
C SER A 107 -25.70 35.79 -15.27
N LEU A 108 -26.26 35.16 -16.32
CA LEU A 108 -27.28 35.74 -17.20
C LEU A 108 -28.72 35.42 -16.73
N GLY A 109 -28.88 34.67 -15.63
CA GLY A 109 -30.19 34.22 -15.14
C GLY A 109 -30.83 33.11 -16.00
N GLU A 110 -30.07 32.50 -16.91
CA GLU A 110 -30.55 31.41 -17.77
C GLU A 110 -30.59 30.08 -17.00
N SER A 111 -31.63 29.29 -17.23
CA SER A 111 -31.72 27.92 -16.71
C SER A 111 -30.82 26.96 -17.49
N LEU A 112 -30.35 25.90 -16.83
CA LEU A 112 -29.53 24.87 -17.47
C LEU A 112 -30.42 23.94 -18.31
N PRO A 113 -30.09 23.68 -19.59
CA PRO A 113 -30.84 22.73 -20.39
C PRO A 113 -30.74 21.30 -19.82
N PRO A 114 -31.81 20.48 -19.89
CA PRO A 114 -31.78 19.11 -19.39
C PRO A 114 -30.72 18.23 -20.08
N ASP A 115 -30.43 18.49 -21.36
CA ASP A 115 -29.35 17.81 -22.08
C ASP A 115 -27.95 18.14 -21.54
N PHE A 116 -27.77 19.33 -20.96
CA PHE A 116 -26.52 19.71 -20.31
C PHE A 116 -26.31 18.88 -19.05
N GLU A 117 -27.33 18.79 -18.19
CA GLU A 117 -27.29 17.99 -16.96
C GLU A 117 -27.03 16.52 -17.26
N LYS A 118 -27.72 15.96 -18.26
CA LYS A 118 -27.52 14.57 -18.69
C LYS A 118 -26.09 14.31 -19.17
N LYS A 119 -25.51 15.19 -19.99
CA LYS A 119 -24.10 15.09 -20.43
C LYS A 119 -23.14 15.23 -19.26
N TYR A 120 -23.39 16.15 -18.35
CA TYR A 120 -22.55 16.41 -17.19
C TYR A 120 -22.51 15.18 -16.27
N ALA A 121 -23.69 14.65 -15.92
CA ALA A 121 -23.82 13.42 -15.13
C ALA A 121 -23.15 12.22 -15.82
N GLY A 122 -23.32 12.08 -17.14
CA GLY A 122 -22.64 11.03 -17.92
C GLY A 122 -21.12 11.08 -17.79
N ILE A 123 -20.51 12.26 -17.83
CA ILE A 123 -19.06 12.41 -17.64
C ILE A 123 -18.65 12.02 -16.22
N ILE A 124 -19.44 12.37 -15.19
CA ILE A 124 -19.16 12.00 -13.80
C ILE A 124 -19.17 10.48 -13.63
N VAL A 125 -20.19 9.80 -14.15
CA VAL A 125 -20.30 8.33 -14.07
C VAL A 125 -19.13 7.65 -14.80
N GLU A 126 -18.74 8.17 -15.96
CA GLU A 126 -17.55 7.66 -16.66
C GLU A 126 -16.25 7.90 -15.89
N LEU A 127 -16.11 9.05 -15.21
CA LEU A 127 -14.98 9.36 -14.33
C LEU A 127 -14.91 8.40 -13.14
N GLU A 128 -16.04 8.08 -12.52
CA GLU A 128 -16.13 7.09 -11.45
C GLU A 128 -15.71 5.70 -11.93
N ARG A 129 -16.23 5.25 -13.08
CA ARG A 129 -15.83 3.97 -13.69
C ARG A 129 -14.33 3.92 -14.01
N MET A 130 -13.77 5.03 -14.53
CA MET A 130 -12.33 5.13 -14.77
C MET A 130 -11.51 5.11 -13.47
N ASN A 131 -12.03 5.65 -12.36
CA ASN A 131 -11.36 5.57 -11.06
C ASN A 131 -11.29 4.14 -10.56
N GLY A 132 -12.38 3.36 -10.68
CA GLY A 132 -12.38 1.94 -10.32
C GLY A 132 -11.35 1.15 -11.13
N ALA A 133 -11.41 1.23 -12.46
CA ALA A 133 -10.46 0.53 -13.32
C ALA A 133 -8.99 0.96 -13.09
N LEU A 134 -8.76 2.24 -12.76
CA LEU A 134 -7.42 2.72 -12.42
C LEU A 134 -6.94 2.12 -11.09
N GLN A 135 -7.81 2.02 -10.09
CA GLN A 135 -7.49 1.39 -8.81
C GLN A 135 -7.11 -0.07 -9.01
N ASP A 136 -7.88 -0.82 -9.80
CA ASP A 136 -7.61 -2.23 -10.10
C ASP A 136 -6.22 -2.43 -10.72
N PHE A 137 -5.88 -1.63 -11.74
CA PHE A 137 -4.56 -1.72 -12.38
C PHE A 137 -3.42 -1.31 -11.45
N LEU A 138 -3.63 -0.32 -10.57
CA LEU A 138 -2.61 0.09 -9.61
C LEU A 138 -2.39 -0.99 -8.55
N ASN A 139 -3.45 -1.68 -8.12
CA ASN A 139 -3.36 -2.81 -7.20
C ASN A 139 -2.56 -3.97 -7.84
N GLU A 140 -2.87 -4.34 -9.09
CA GLU A 140 -2.11 -5.37 -9.83
C GLU A 140 -0.62 -4.98 -10.01
N ILE A 141 -0.34 -3.71 -10.36
CA ILE A 141 1.05 -3.22 -10.49
C ILE A 141 1.77 -3.32 -9.14
N GLN A 142 1.09 -2.98 -8.05
CA GLN A 142 1.67 -3.01 -6.72
C GLN A 142 2.06 -4.42 -6.30
N GLU A 143 1.21 -5.42 -6.57
CA GLU A 143 1.52 -6.84 -6.32
C GLU A 143 2.75 -7.30 -7.12
N LEU A 144 2.80 -7.00 -8.43
CA LEU A 144 3.93 -7.35 -9.28
C LEU A 144 5.23 -6.67 -8.82
N CYS A 145 5.15 -5.41 -8.39
CA CYS A 145 6.30 -4.69 -7.85
C CYS A 145 6.82 -5.32 -6.55
N GLN A 146 5.97 -5.87 -5.68
CA GLN A 146 6.39 -6.58 -4.48
C GLN A 146 7.09 -7.90 -4.81
N GLU A 147 6.56 -8.67 -5.76
CA GLU A 147 7.16 -9.93 -6.21
C GLU A 147 8.55 -9.70 -6.83
N MET A 148 8.72 -8.58 -7.53
CA MET A 148 9.97 -8.22 -8.20
C MET A 148 10.98 -7.48 -7.32
N ALA A 149 10.56 -6.89 -6.18
CA ALA A 149 11.41 -5.98 -5.41
C ALA A 149 12.63 -6.70 -4.82
N PRO A 150 13.86 -6.39 -5.30
CA PRO A 150 15.07 -7.01 -4.75
C PRO A 150 15.57 -6.28 -3.49
N GLU A 151 15.07 -5.07 -3.23
CA GLU A 151 15.56 -4.17 -2.18
C GLU A 151 14.49 -3.97 -1.07
N PRO A 152 14.85 -4.21 0.22
CA PRO A 152 13.94 -4.04 1.37
C PRO A 152 13.31 -2.65 1.48
N SER A 153 13.97 -1.61 0.95
CA SER A 153 13.50 -0.22 1.00
C SER A 153 12.25 0.03 0.13
N VAL A 154 12.19 -0.58 -1.07
CA VAL A 154 11.04 -0.43 -1.98
C VAL A 154 9.85 -1.24 -1.48
N ALA A 155 10.09 -2.43 -0.94
CA ALA A 155 9.06 -3.24 -0.28
C ALA A 155 8.45 -2.49 0.92
N ALA A 156 9.27 -1.83 1.75
CA ALA A 156 8.81 -1.02 2.87
C ALA A 156 7.96 0.20 2.46
N MET A 157 8.21 0.80 1.29
CA MET A 157 7.39 1.90 0.77
C MET A 157 6.02 1.43 0.27
N LEU A 158 5.93 0.21 -0.26
CA LEU A 158 4.70 -0.35 -0.82
C LEU A 158 3.86 -1.11 0.21
N ALA A 159 4.45 -1.54 1.33
CA ALA A 159 3.75 -2.28 2.37
C ALA A 159 2.52 -1.53 2.93
N PRO A 160 2.58 -0.21 3.23
CA PRO A 160 1.45 0.51 3.83
C PRO A 160 0.21 0.61 2.94
N SER A 161 0.38 0.89 1.64
CA SER A 161 -0.73 0.97 0.69
C SER A 161 -1.31 -0.41 0.39
N HIS A 162 -0.45 -1.42 0.28
CA HIS A 162 -0.87 -2.79 -0.02
C HIS A 162 -1.70 -3.37 1.13
N LEU A 163 -1.20 -3.23 2.36
CA LEU A 163 -1.90 -3.67 3.56
C LEU A 163 -3.28 -3.04 3.65
N ARG A 164 -3.37 -1.73 3.42
CA ARG A 164 -4.64 -1.00 3.47
C ARG A 164 -5.65 -1.54 2.47
N GLU A 165 -5.21 -1.71 1.22
CA GLU A 165 -6.08 -2.13 0.14
C GLU A 165 -6.53 -3.58 0.30
N LYS A 166 -5.60 -4.48 0.66
CA LYS A 166 -5.90 -5.87 0.96
C LYS A 166 -6.95 -6.00 2.07
N CYS A 167 -6.75 -5.32 3.20
CA CYS A 167 -7.69 -5.35 4.32
C CYS A 167 -9.05 -4.76 3.95
N LYS A 168 -9.07 -3.73 3.09
CA LYS A 168 -10.32 -3.11 2.61
C LYS A 168 -11.08 -4.04 1.66
N GLN A 169 -10.38 -4.73 0.77
CA GLN A 169 -11.00 -5.71 -0.13
C GLN A 169 -11.57 -6.89 0.67
N GLU A 170 -10.79 -7.46 1.58
CA GLU A 170 -11.23 -8.54 2.45
C GLU A 170 -12.45 -8.14 3.30
N ALA A 171 -12.45 -6.93 3.86
CA ALA A 171 -13.60 -6.39 4.58
C ALA A 171 -14.85 -6.27 3.70
N THR A 172 -14.68 -5.80 2.45
CA THR A 172 -15.77 -5.68 1.48
C THR A 172 -16.38 -7.04 1.19
N ASP A 173 -15.54 -8.05 0.95
CA ASP A 173 -15.99 -9.41 0.67
C ASP A 173 -16.66 -10.05 1.90
N MET A 174 -16.13 -9.81 3.11
CA MET A 174 -16.73 -10.29 4.36
C MET A 174 -18.12 -9.68 4.60
N VAL A 175 -18.24 -8.36 4.45
CA VAL A 175 -19.52 -7.66 4.65
C VAL A 175 -20.52 -8.07 3.56
N ALA A 176 -20.08 -8.19 2.30
CA ALA A 176 -20.93 -8.66 1.22
C ALA A 176 -21.47 -10.07 1.46
N LYS A 177 -20.63 -11.01 1.91
CA LYS A 177 -21.04 -12.38 2.25
C LYS A 177 -22.01 -12.46 3.43
N ASN A 178 -21.89 -11.55 4.39
CA ASN A 178 -22.77 -11.55 5.57
C ASN A 178 -24.06 -10.74 5.35
N ASN A 179 -24.10 -9.88 4.34
CA ASN A 179 -25.25 -9.03 4.03
C ASN A 179 -26.12 -9.57 2.88
N ILE A 180 -25.91 -10.83 2.44
CA ILE A 180 -26.63 -11.49 1.34
C ILE A 180 -28.17 -11.50 1.56
N ILE A 181 -28.62 -11.48 2.81
CA ILE A 181 -30.04 -11.55 3.19
C ILE A 181 -30.73 -10.18 3.05
N ASN A 182 -29.98 -9.08 3.00
CA ASN A 182 -30.52 -7.72 2.98
C ASN A 182 -30.33 -7.13 1.56
N ASP A 183 -31.38 -7.20 0.73
CA ASP A 183 -31.42 -6.75 -0.68
C ASP A 183 -31.30 -5.22 -0.87
N LYS A 184 -30.86 -4.49 0.16
CA LYS A 184 -30.58 -3.06 0.07
C LYS A 184 -29.11 -2.90 -0.26
N GLY A 185 -28.83 -2.35 -1.44
CA GLY A 185 -27.48 -2.01 -1.89
C GLY A 185 -26.67 -1.19 -0.86
N PRO A 186 -25.36 -0.98 -1.08
CA PRO A 186 -24.45 -0.44 -0.08
C PRO A 186 -24.93 0.91 0.46
N GLY A 187 -25.45 0.92 1.69
CA GLY A 187 -25.85 2.12 2.40
C GLY A 187 -24.67 2.74 3.15
N LYS A 188 -24.83 3.99 3.59
CA LYS A 188 -23.81 4.68 4.43
C LYS A 188 -23.41 3.86 5.66
N MET A 189 -24.36 3.13 6.26
CA MET A 189 -24.10 2.23 7.38
C MET A 189 -23.27 1.00 6.96
N THR A 190 -23.62 0.34 5.86
CA THR A 190 -22.85 -0.80 5.33
C THR A 190 -21.42 -0.39 4.98
N GLN A 191 -21.24 0.81 4.43
CA GLN A 191 -19.91 1.36 4.17
C GLN A 191 -19.11 1.59 5.46
N LEU A 192 -19.74 2.15 6.50
CA LEU A 192 -19.10 2.34 7.80
C LEU A 192 -18.68 1.00 8.42
N VAL A 193 -19.56 -0.01 8.39
CA VAL A 193 -19.24 -1.36 8.87
C VAL A 193 -18.08 -1.97 8.08
N THR A 194 -18.06 -1.78 6.76
CA THR A 194 -16.95 -2.22 5.89
C THR A 194 -15.64 -1.52 6.27
N ASP A 195 -15.66 -0.19 6.43
CA ASP A 195 -14.46 0.56 6.78
C ASP A 195 -13.93 0.19 8.19
N LEU A 196 -14.82 -0.02 9.18
CA LEU A 196 -14.44 -0.48 10.52
C LEU A 196 -13.91 -1.92 10.51
N THR A 197 -14.49 -2.80 9.69
CA THR A 197 -14.00 -4.17 9.51
C THR A 197 -12.60 -4.16 8.89
N ALA A 198 -12.37 -3.30 7.90
CA ALA A 198 -11.05 -3.11 7.30
C ALA A 198 -10.02 -2.63 8.32
N LEU A 199 -10.39 -1.67 9.18
CA LEU A 199 -9.53 -1.18 10.27
C LEU A 199 -9.14 -2.31 11.23
N MET A 200 -10.09 -3.18 11.59
CA MET A 200 -9.80 -4.34 12.45
C MET A 200 -8.90 -5.39 11.77
N LEU A 201 -9.07 -5.62 10.47
CA LEU A 201 -8.21 -6.52 9.70
C LEU A 201 -6.77 -5.99 9.57
N GLN A 202 -6.60 -4.66 9.50
CA GLN A 202 -5.29 -4.03 9.54
C GLN A 202 -4.61 -4.30 10.89
N VAL A 203 -5.32 -4.10 12.01
CA VAL A 203 -4.80 -4.42 13.35
C VAL A 203 -4.35 -5.87 13.43
N LYS A 204 -5.19 -6.82 12.98
CA LYS A 204 -4.84 -8.24 12.97
C LYS A 204 -3.56 -8.50 12.18
N SER A 205 -3.46 -7.96 10.97
CA SER A 205 -2.30 -8.17 10.10
C SER A 205 -1.00 -7.59 10.70
N LEU A 206 -1.11 -6.47 11.42
CA LEU A 206 0.01 -5.84 12.12
C LEU A 206 0.43 -6.60 13.37
N SER A 207 -0.50 -7.28 14.06
CA SER A 207 -0.19 -8.15 15.19
C SER A 207 0.58 -9.41 14.77
N ASP A 208 0.31 -9.92 13.56
CA ASP A 208 0.89 -11.17 13.05
C ASP A 208 2.25 -10.98 12.35
N SER A 209 2.70 -9.73 12.09
CA SER A 209 3.88 -9.42 11.29
C SER A 209 5.06 -8.89 12.12
N ASP A 210 6.29 -9.29 11.77
CA ASP A 210 7.51 -8.68 12.33
C ASP A 210 7.64 -7.23 11.83
N GLN A 211 7.47 -6.30 12.76
CA GLN A 211 6.99 -4.94 12.53
C GLN A 211 7.86 -4.09 11.61
N ASN A 212 7.19 -3.33 10.73
CA ASN A 212 7.77 -2.17 10.06
C ASN A 212 7.04 -0.89 10.51
N ALA A 213 7.77 0.12 10.99
CA ALA A 213 7.20 1.37 11.53
C ALA A 213 6.28 2.13 10.54
N TYR A 214 6.47 1.89 9.25
CA TYR A 214 5.65 2.46 8.17
C TYR A 214 4.24 1.85 8.10
N GLU A 215 4.04 0.62 8.55
CA GLU A 215 2.75 -0.07 8.52
C GLU A 215 1.80 0.44 9.62
N LEU A 216 2.34 0.91 10.75
CA LEU A 216 1.56 1.57 11.82
C LEU A 216 0.88 2.86 11.35
N LYS A 217 1.46 3.57 10.37
CA LYS A 217 0.83 4.77 9.76
C LYS A 217 -0.41 4.43 8.93
N VAL A 218 -0.61 3.17 8.55
CA VAL A 218 -1.82 2.73 7.82
C VAL A 218 -3.07 2.88 8.67
N LEU A 219 -2.98 2.53 9.95
CA LEU A 219 -4.09 2.67 10.90
C LEU A 219 -4.52 4.12 11.05
N GLN A 220 -3.55 5.04 11.18
CA GLN A 220 -3.82 6.48 11.29
C GLN A 220 -4.54 7.02 10.06
N GLY A 221 -4.02 6.71 8.86
CA GLY A 221 -4.66 7.13 7.62
C GLY A 221 -6.06 6.54 7.41
N THR A 222 -6.31 5.32 7.88
CA THR A 222 -7.64 4.69 7.81
C THR A 222 -8.62 5.34 8.79
N MET A 223 -8.20 5.66 10.01
CA MET A 223 -9.04 6.38 10.98
C MET A 223 -9.45 7.77 10.49
N GLU A 224 -8.51 8.55 9.96
CA GLU A 224 -8.79 9.87 9.38
C GLU A 224 -9.77 9.77 8.21
N GLN A 225 -9.62 8.75 7.36
CA GLN A 225 -10.53 8.50 6.25
C GLN A 225 -11.95 8.18 6.73
N ILE A 226 -12.10 7.33 7.75
CA ILE A 226 -13.42 7.01 8.32
C ILE A 226 -14.05 8.26 8.91
N ARG A 227 -13.30 9.00 9.72
CA ARG A 227 -13.75 10.26 10.33
C ARG A 227 -14.23 11.27 9.30
N SER A 228 -13.52 11.41 8.18
CA SER A 228 -13.88 12.35 7.10
C SER A 228 -15.23 12.05 6.43
N LYS A 229 -15.70 10.79 6.50
CA LYS A 229 -16.99 10.36 5.94
C LYS A 229 -18.15 10.51 6.93
N LEU A 230 -17.87 10.74 8.22
CA LEU A 230 -18.88 10.87 9.27
C LEU A 230 -19.40 12.30 9.38
N SER A 231 -20.67 12.42 9.78
CA SER A 231 -21.27 13.73 10.09
C SER A 231 -20.62 14.33 11.35
N PRO A 232 -20.60 15.67 11.49
CA PRO A 232 -19.94 16.34 12.61
C PRO A 232 -20.39 15.83 13.98
N GLU A 233 -21.67 15.48 14.14
CA GLU A 233 -22.23 14.98 15.40
C GLU A 233 -21.66 13.60 15.78
N ASN A 234 -21.32 12.78 14.77
CA ASN A 234 -20.80 11.43 14.97
C ASN A 234 -19.27 11.38 15.06
N GLN A 235 -18.56 12.44 14.65
CA GLN A 235 -17.10 12.49 14.72
C GLN A 235 -16.59 12.43 16.16
N GLN A 236 -17.28 13.09 17.09
CA GLN A 236 -16.89 13.08 18.51
C GLN A 236 -17.09 11.69 19.13
N VAL A 237 -18.17 11.00 18.76
CA VAL A 237 -18.42 9.61 19.18
C VAL A 237 -17.35 8.68 18.60
N PHE A 238 -17.01 8.83 17.33
CA PHE A 238 -15.95 8.05 16.69
C PHE A 238 -14.58 8.27 17.34
N GLN A 239 -14.24 9.51 17.67
CA GLN A 239 -13.00 9.83 18.38
C GLN A 239 -12.94 9.09 19.74
N ASN A 240 -14.00 9.22 20.54
CA ASN A 240 -14.03 8.66 21.88
C ASN A 240 -14.09 7.12 21.89
N CYS A 241 -14.85 6.53 20.97
CA CYS A 241 -15.15 5.09 20.98
C CYS A 241 -14.26 4.27 20.04
N VAL A 242 -13.51 4.89 19.13
CA VAL A 242 -12.66 4.18 18.15
C VAL A 242 -11.23 4.71 18.17
N GLU A 243 -11.02 6.02 17.93
CA GLU A 243 -9.66 6.56 17.78
C GLU A 243 -8.80 6.37 19.04
N ILE A 244 -9.36 6.67 20.23
CA ILE A 244 -8.62 6.50 21.50
C ILE A 244 -8.19 5.04 21.69
N HIS A 245 -9.10 4.09 21.47
CA HIS A 245 -8.79 2.66 21.61
C HIS A 245 -7.77 2.19 20.58
N MET A 246 -7.88 2.68 19.35
CA MET A 246 -6.96 2.33 18.28
C MET A 246 -5.56 2.92 18.51
N GLN A 247 -5.45 4.11 19.10
CA GLN A 247 -4.17 4.67 19.54
C GLN A 247 -3.53 3.81 20.64
N HIS A 248 -4.30 3.34 21.61
CA HIS A 248 -3.76 2.40 22.62
C HIS A 248 -3.29 1.09 22.00
N ILE A 249 -4.04 0.54 21.04
CA ILE A 249 -3.64 -0.66 20.28
C ILE A 249 -2.36 -0.37 19.50
N GLN A 250 -2.24 0.77 18.82
CA GLN A 250 -1.03 1.18 18.10
C GLN A 250 0.19 1.26 19.01
N VAL A 251 0.03 1.80 20.22
CA VAL A 251 1.09 1.85 21.22
C VAL A 251 1.49 0.43 21.64
N GLY A 252 0.53 -0.46 21.90
CA GLY A 252 0.79 -1.87 22.22
C GLY A 252 1.48 -2.62 21.09
N LEU A 253 1.07 -2.38 19.84
CA LEU A 253 1.71 -2.92 18.65
C LEU A 253 3.14 -2.39 18.52
N GLY A 254 3.38 -1.10 18.65
CA GLY A 254 4.72 -0.51 18.54
C GLY A 254 5.67 -0.79 19.71
N GLN A 255 5.19 -1.34 20.82
CA GLN A 255 5.96 -1.61 22.04
C GLN A 255 6.59 -3.00 22.13
N MET A 256 6.53 -3.86 21.10
CA MET A 256 7.41 -5.05 21.02
C MET A 256 8.86 -4.67 20.64
N GLY A 257 9.40 -3.65 21.32
CA GLY A 257 10.83 -3.48 21.59
C GLY A 257 11.23 -4.24 22.87
N PRO A 258 12.49 -4.18 23.35
CA PRO A 258 13.24 -5.23 24.08
C PRO A 258 12.72 -5.74 25.45
N LEU A 259 11.46 -5.52 25.82
CA LEU A 259 10.90 -5.88 27.13
C LEU A 259 10.19 -7.24 27.18
N THR A 260 10.15 -8.00 26.08
CA THR A 260 9.64 -9.39 26.06
C THR A 260 10.33 -10.35 27.05
N PRO A 261 11.60 -10.19 27.48
CA PRO A 261 12.19 -11.07 28.50
C PRO A 261 11.57 -10.89 29.90
N PHE A 262 10.94 -9.75 30.18
CA PHE A 262 10.43 -9.43 31.53
C PHE A 262 8.97 -9.84 31.74
N MET A 263 8.24 -10.17 30.67
CA MET A 263 6.84 -10.61 30.76
C MET A 263 6.68 -12.14 30.82
N ALA A 264 7.76 -12.90 30.61
CA ALA A 264 7.75 -14.36 30.60
C ALA A 264 8.09 -15.03 31.96
N GLN A 265 7.97 -14.32 33.08
CA GLN A 265 8.11 -14.91 34.41
C GLN A 265 6.90 -14.62 35.29
N ARG A 266 5.94 -15.54 35.26
CA ARG A 266 5.28 -16.04 36.48
C ARG A 266 5.00 -17.53 36.31
N VAL A 267 5.78 -18.33 37.04
CA VAL A 267 5.42 -19.69 37.46
C VAL A 267 4.40 -19.59 38.58
#